data_AF-A0A7V9BDJ9-F1
#
_entry.id   AF-A0A7V9BDJ9-F1
#
_cell.length_a   1.000
_cell.length_b   1.000
_cell.length_c   1.000
_cell.angle_alpha   90.00
_cell.angle_beta   90.00
_cell.angle_gamma   90.00
#
_symmetry.space_group_name_H-M   'P 1'
#
loop_
_entity.id
_entity.type
_entity.pdbx_description
1 polymer ?
#
loop_
_entity_poly.entity_id
_entity_poly.type
_entity_poly.pdbx_seq_one_letter_code
_entity_poly.pdbx_strand_id
1 'polypeptide(L)'
;MFFRLFLAIPHFIWATLWAFVAYLLVIVAWFVGLVLGRVPDGMHNFLAAYDRYQTHVYAYFSLAANPFPGFTGSGNYPVDVEIDPAAKQNRLGILFRLLLVIPAVIVLYVLQLVAYVVMILAWFYALFAGKLNKGMRDLLAYWIRYQSQTTGYILLLTGRYPSFSDD
;
A
#
# COMPACT_ATOMS: atom_id res chain seq x y z
N MET A 1 -10.44 6.96 -19.23
CA MET A 1 -10.67 6.18 -17.99
C MET A 1 -10.86 4.68 -18.26
N PHE A 2 -11.69 4.26 -19.22
CA PHE A 2 -11.92 2.83 -19.54
C PHE A 2 -10.63 2.02 -19.82
N PHE A 3 -9.71 2.57 -20.61
CA PHE A 3 -8.43 1.91 -20.91
C PHE A 3 -7.52 1.71 -19.69
N ARG A 4 -7.74 2.40 -18.57
CA ARG A 4 -6.89 2.24 -17.38
C ARG A 4 -7.02 0.86 -16.75
N LEU A 5 -8.22 0.25 -16.79
CA LEU A 5 -8.43 -1.10 -16.26
C LEU A 5 -7.63 -2.14 -17.04
N PHE A 6 -7.64 -2.04 -18.37
CA PHE A 6 -6.83 -2.91 -19.23
C PHE A 6 -5.34 -2.64 -19.08
N LEU A 7 -4.94 -1.37 -19.01
CA LEU A 7 -3.54 -0.98 -18.79
C LEU A 7 -3.03 -1.37 -17.40
N ALA A 8 -3.90 -1.60 -16.42
CA ALA A 8 -3.50 -2.09 -15.10
C ALA A 8 -3.21 -3.61 -15.07
N ILE A 9 -3.60 -4.37 -16.10
CA ILE A 9 -3.38 -5.83 -16.15
C ILE A 9 -1.88 -6.19 -16.03
N PRO A 10 -0.95 -5.58 -16.80
CA PRO A 10 0.48 -5.80 -16.61
C PRO A 10 0.94 -5.54 -15.17
N HIS A 11 0.41 -4.51 -14.52
CA HIS A 11 0.74 -4.17 -13.15
C HIS A 11 0.27 -5.21 -12.16
N PHE A 12 -0.91 -5.80 -12.36
CA PHE A 12 -1.39 -6.89 -11.51
C PHE A 12 -0.50 -8.13 -11.62
N ILE A 13 -0.13 -8.53 -12.84
CA ILE A 13 0.78 -9.66 -13.06
C ILE A 13 2.13 -9.40 -12.37
N TRP A 14 2.71 -8.22 -12.59
CA TRP A 14 3.98 -7.84 -12.00
C TRP A 14 3.91 -7.71 -10.47
N ALA A 15 2.82 -7.15 -9.95
CA ALA A 15 2.53 -7.08 -8.52
C ALA A 15 2.47 -8.46 -7.89
N THR A 16 1.84 -9.45 -8.54
CA THR A 16 1.78 -10.83 -8.01
C THR A 16 3.17 -11.46 -7.93
N LEU A 17 4.04 -11.24 -8.92
CA LEU A 17 5.42 -11.74 -8.89
C LEU A 17 6.22 -11.12 -7.75
N TRP A 18 6.15 -9.80 -7.58
CA TRP A 18 6.80 -9.11 -6.46
C TRP A 18 6.21 -9.51 -5.11
N ALA A 19 4.88 -9.70 -5.03
CA ALA A 19 4.20 -10.11 -3.82
C ALA A 19 4.69 -11.48 -3.33
N PHE A 20 4.96 -12.41 -4.25
CA PHE A 20 5.54 -13.71 -3.89
C PHE A 20 6.92 -13.55 -3.24
N VAL A 21 7.80 -12.74 -3.83
CA VAL A 21 9.13 -12.46 -3.26
C VAL A 21 9.01 -11.72 -1.93
N ALA A 22 8.16 -10.70 -1.85
CA ALA A 22 7.90 -9.94 -0.64
C ALA A 22 7.36 -10.83 0.48
N TYR A 23 6.44 -11.74 0.18
CA TYR A 23 5.90 -12.71 1.13
C TYR A 23 6.99 -13.59 1.75
N LEU A 24 7.86 -14.16 0.91
CA LEU A 24 9.00 -14.96 1.39
C LEU A 24 9.96 -14.12 2.24
N LEU A 25 10.26 -12.89 1.80
CA LEU A 25 11.13 -11.98 2.54
C LEU A 25 10.54 -11.55 3.87
N VAL A 26 9.23 -11.35 3.97
CA VAL A 26 8.56 -11.01 5.23
C VAL A 26 8.68 -12.13 6.24
N ILE A 27 8.52 -13.38 5.81
CA ILE A 27 8.71 -14.54 6.69
C ILE A 27 10.15 -14.53 7.25
N VAL A 28 11.15 -14.37 6.39
CA VAL A 28 12.55 -14.29 6.82
C VAL A 28 12.79 -13.06 7.72
N ALA A 29 12.23 -11.90 7.36
CA ALA A 29 12.38 -10.64 8.08
C ALA A 29 11.74 -10.70 9.46
N TRP A 30 10.66 -11.47 9.61
CA TRP A 30 10.01 -11.71 10.90
C TRP A 30 10.95 -12.45 11.85
N PHE A 31 11.55 -13.57 11.42
CA PHE A 31 12.52 -14.31 12.24
C PHE A 31 13.77 -13.48 12.54
N VAL A 32 14.35 -12.82 11.54
CA VAL A 32 15.53 -11.96 11.72
C VAL A 32 15.21 -10.79 12.64
N GLY A 33 14.03 -10.18 12.48
CA GLY A 33 13.54 -9.08 13.30
C GLY A 33 13.36 -9.47 14.77
N LEU A 34 12.94 -10.71 15.07
CA LEU A 34 12.87 -11.20 16.46
C LEU A 34 14.25 -11.30 17.12
N VAL A 35 15.26 -11.71 16.37
CA VAL A 35 16.63 -11.87 16.89
C VAL A 35 17.35 -10.54 16.97
N LEU A 36 17.33 -9.73 15.91
CA LEU A 36 18.07 -8.48 15.78
C LEU A 36 17.29 -7.26 16.31
N GLY A 37 15.98 -7.36 16.45
CA GLY A 37 15.10 -6.21 16.75
C GLY A 37 14.96 -5.23 15.60
N ARG A 38 15.41 -5.56 14.39
CA ARG A 38 15.29 -4.74 13.17
C ARG A 38 15.37 -5.60 11.93
N VAL A 39 14.80 -5.11 10.83
CA VAL A 39 14.96 -5.74 9.49
C VAL A 39 16.31 -5.30 8.89
N PRO A 40 17.09 -6.21 8.27
CA PRO A 40 18.32 -5.83 7.56
C PRO A 40 18.04 -4.89 6.39
N ASP A 41 18.97 -3.97 6.13
CA ASP A 41 18.76 -2.85 5.20
C ASP A 41 18.40 -3.32 3.77
N GLY A 42 19.04 -4.38 3.27
CA GLY A 42 18.72 -4.93 1.94
C GLY A 42 17.29 -5.47 1.82
N MET A 43 16.81 -6.20 2.83
CA MET A 43 15.43 -6.71 2.87
C MET A 43 14.44 -5.57 3.03
N HIS A 44 14.75 -4.62 3.91
CA HIS A 44 13.94 -3.44 4.14
C HIS A 44 13.79 -2.61 2.86
N ASN A 45 14.88 -2.36 2.14
CA ASN A 45 14.86 -1.59 0.90
C ASN A 45 14.02 -2.25 -0.19
N PHE A 46 14.08 -3.57 -0.33
CA PHE A 46 13.22 -4.30 -1.26
C PHE A 46 11.74 -4.18 -0.88
N LEU A 47 11.41 -4.44 0.39
CA LEU A 47 10.04 -4.36 0.88
C LEU A 47 9.48 -2.93 0.78
N ALA A 48 10.31 -1.92 1.01
CA ALA A 48 9.95 -0.51 0.82
C ALA A 48 9.72 -0.15 -0.64
N ALA A 49 10.54 -0.66 -1.56
CA ALA A 49 10.31 -0.49 -3.00
C ALA A 49 8.99 -1.16 -3.44
N TYR A 50 8.69 -2.35 -2.90
CA TYR A 50 7.42 -3.02 -3.16
C TYR A 50 6.21 -2.22 -2.65
N ASP A 51 6.27 -1.67 -1.44
CA ASP A 51 5.18 -0.87 -0.86
C ASP A 51 4.93 0.44 -1.64
N ARG A 52 6.01 1.14 -2.05
CA ARG A 52 5.91 2.28 -2.99
C ARG A 52 5.27 1.89 -4.31
N TYR A 53 5.74 0.80 -4.91
CA TYR A 53 5.16 0.31 -6.17
C TYR A 53 3.66 0.02 -6.02
N GLN A 54 3.24 -0.69 -4.98
CA GLN A 54 1.83 -0.95 -4.69
C GLN A 54 1.03 0.36 -4.57
N THR A 55 1.57 1.34 -3.84
CA THR A 55 0.95 2.66 -3.67
C THR A 55 0.74 3.36 -5.01
N HIS A 56 1.75 3.34 -5.89
CA HIS A 56 1.66 3.92 -7.23
C HIS A 56 0.59 3.21 -8.09
N VAL A 57 0.52 1.87 -8.02
CA VAL A 57 -0.52 1.08 -8.71
C VAL A 57 -1.91 1.40 -8.20
N TYR A 58 -2.12 1.43 -6.88
CA TYR A 58 -3.42 1.75 -6.28
C TYR A 58 -3.85 3.18 -6.58
N ALA A 59 -2.92 4.13 -6.59
CA ALA A 59 -3.20 5.52 -6.95
C ALA A 59 -3.62 5.66 -8.42
N TYR A 60 -2.95 4.95 -9.34
CA TYR A 60 -3.35 4.91 -10.75
C TYR A 60 -4.73 4.26 -10.93
N PHE A 61 -4.93 3.10 -10.29
CA PHE A 61 -6.15 2.31 -10.38
C PHE A 61 -7.36 3.08 -9.84
N SER A 62 -7.23 3.73 -8.69
CA SER A 62 -8.28 4.53 -8.05
C SER A 62 -8.50 5.92 -8.65
N LEU A 63 -7.77 6.29 -9.71
CA LEU A 63 -7.84 7.61 -10.34
C LEU A 63 -7.31 8.76 -9.45
N ALA A 64 -6.66 8.44 -8.32
CA ALA A 64 -5.98 9.42 -7.48
C ALA A 64 -4.74 10.01 -8.18
N ALA A 65 -4.10 9.22 -9.05
CA ALA A 65 -3.03 9.65 -9.93
C ALA A 65 -3.36 9.36 -11.40
N ASN A 66 -2.77 10.17 -12.29
CA ASN A 66 -3.00 10.08 -13.73
C ASN A 66 -1.86 9.40 -14.52
N PRO A 67 -0.57 9.63 -14.21
CA PRO A 67 0.52 9.01 -14.96
C PRO A 67 0.52 7.49 -14.79
N PHE A 68 0.89 6.77 -15.85
CA PHE A 68 1.09 5.33 -15.76
C PHE A 68 2.29 5.04 -14.83
N PRO A 69 2.16 4.17 -13.81
CA PRO A 69 3.22 3.97 -12.83
C PRO A 69 4.37 3.13 -13.39
N GLY A 70 5.60 3.43 -12.95
CA GLY A 70 6.76 2.59 -13.22
C GLY A 70 6.66 1.23 -12.51
N PHE A 71 7.52 0.28 -12.89
CA PHE A 71 7.46 -1.11 -12.40
C PHE A 71 8.35 -1.39 -11.17
N THR A 72 9.04 -0.38 -10.66
CA THR A 72 10.09 -0.55 -9.65
C THR A 72 9.79 0.16 -8.33
N GLY A 73 8.70 0.94 -8.24
CA GLY A 73 8.38 1.76 -7.07
C GLY A 73 9.40 2.88 -6.83
N SER A 74 10.14 3.28 -7.87
CA SER A 74 11.15 4.33 -7.82
C SER A 74 10.73 5.56 -8.62
N GLY A 75 11.22 6.73 -8.22
CA GLY A 75 10.99 8.00 -8.90
C GLY A 75 9.86 8.82 -8.27
N ASN A 76 9.71 10.06 -8.73
CA ASN A 76 8.75 11.01 -8.16
C ASN A 76 7.34 10.79 -8.74
N TYR A 77 6.63 9.80 -8.21
CA TYR A 77 5.23 9.58 -8.55
C TYR A 77 4.32 10.56 -7.78
N PRO A 78 3.19 11.04 -8.34
CA PRO A 78 2.36 12.05 -7.67
C PRO A 78 1.76 11.64 -6.33
N VAL A 79 1.56 10.34 -6.12
CA VAL A 79 1.12 9.76 -4.85
C VAL A 79 2.16 8.75 -4.43
N ASP A 80 3.04 9.15 -3.52
CA ASP A 80 4.15 8.33 -3.05
C ASP A 80 4.12 8.20 -1.53
N VAL A 81 4.67 7.10 -1.03
CA VAL A 81 4.82 6.85 0.40
C VAL A 81 6.27 7.07 0.80
N GLU A 82 6.45 7.94 1.79
CA GLU A 82 7.73 8.13 2.44
C GLU A 82 7.92 7.00 3.46
N ILE A 83 9.04 6.30 3.33
CA ILE A 83 9.37 5.15 4.17
C ILE A 83 10.74 5.42 4.76
N ASP A 84 10.77 5.54 6.09
CA ASP A 84 11.99 5.74 6.86
C ASP A 84 12.99 4.58 6.66
N PRO A 85 14.29 4.80 6.84
CA PRO A 85 15.27 3.72 6.87
C PRO A 85 14.98 2.67 7.94
N ALA A 86 15.54 1.48 7.78
CA ALA A 86 15.34 0.36 8.69
C ALA A 86 15.71 0.71 10.15
N ALA A 87 14.69 0.92 10.98
CA ALA A 87 14.85 1.27 12.39
C ALA A 87 14.68 0.05 13.32
N LYS A 88 15.16 0.20 14.55
CA LYS A 88 14.88 -0.78 15.61
C LYS A 88 13.40 -0.74 15.98
N GLN A 89 12.83 -1.91 16.23
CA GLN A 89 11.43 -2.10 16.59
C GLN A 89 11.33 -3.01 17.83
N ASN A 90 10.21 -2.90 18.55
CA ASN A 90 9.95 -3.76 19.71
C ASN A 90 9.77 -5.22 19.26
N ARG A 91 10.58 -6.14 19.80
CA ARG A 91 10.53 -7.57 19.48
C ARG A 91 9.18 -8.21 19.80
N LEU A 92 8.51 -7.79 20.88
CA LEU A 92 7.17 -8.27 21.19
C LEU A 92 6.15 -7.81 20.15
N GLY A 93 6.30 -6.58 19.65
CA GLY A 93 5.49 -6.07 18.54
C GLY A 93 5.71 -6.86 17.25
N ILE A 94 6.96 -7.27 16.97
CA ILE A 94 7.28 -8.16 15.85
C ILE A 94 6.65 -9.55 16.05
N LEU A 95 6.80 -10.14 17.23
CA LEU A 95 6.29 -11.48 17.56
C LEU A 95 4.77 -11.56 17.36
N PHE A 96 4.04 -10.61 17.94
CA PHE A 96 2.59 -10.56 17.85
C PHE A 96 2.08 -9.88 16.57
N ARG A 97 2.94 -9.51 15.62
CA ARG A 97 2.54 -8.81 14.38
C ARG A 97 1.41 -9.51 13.65
N LEU A 98 1.47 -10.84 13.54
CA LEU A 98 0.45 -11.65 12.85
C LEU A 98 -0.92 -11.60 13.52
N LEU A 99 -0.99 -11.42 14.83
CA LEU A 99 -2.23 -11.26 15.57
C LEU A 99 -2.70 -9.81 15.53
N LEU A 100 -1.78 -8.87 15.77
CA LEU A 100 -2.06 -7.44 15.82
C LEU A 100 -2.54 -6.91 14.47
N VAL A 101 -2.14 -7.52 13.35
CA VAL A 101 -2.56 -7.04 12.03
C VAL A 101 -4.02 -7.36 11.70
N ILE A 102 -4.64 -8.34 12.38
CA ILE A 102 -5.99 -8.81 12.03
C ILE A 102 -7.02 -7.67 12.05
N PRO A 103 -7.12 -6.82 13.10
CA PRO A 103 -8.06 -5.71 13.10
C PRO A 103 -7.78 -4.70 11.98
N ALA A 104 -6.51 -4.36 11.72
CA ALA A 104 -6.14 -3.44 10.64
C ALA A 104 -6.54 -4.00 9.25
N VAL A 105 -6.32 -5.30 9.01
CA VAL A 105 -6.73 -5.95 7.76
C VAL A 105 -8.25 -5.97 7.59
N ILE A 106 -9.01 -6.20 8.66
CA ILE A 106 -10.48 -6.15 8.62
C ILE A 106 -10.96 -4.76 8.22
N VAL A 107 -10.42 -3.71 8.85
CA VAL A 107 -10.74 -2.32 8.52
C VAL A 107 -10.38 -2.01 7.07
N LEU A 108 -9.17 -2.40 6.66
CA LEU A 108 -8.71 -2.20 5.29
C LEU A 108 -9.61 -2.89 4.27
N TYR A 109 -10.05 -4.12 4.55
CA TYR A 109 -10.97 -4.86 3.69
C TYR A 109 -12.31 -4.14 3.53
N VAL A 110 -12.89 -3.64 4.62
CA VAL A 110 -14.14 -2.86 4.58
C VAL A 110 -13.93 -1.57 3.77
N LEU A 111 -12.84 -0.84 4.02
CA LEU A 111 -12.51 0.38 3.27
C LEU A 111 -12.30 0.10 1.78
N GLN A 112 -11.67 -1.02 1.43
CA GLN A 112 -11.45 -1.44 0.06
C GLN A 112 -12.77 -1.71 -0.67
N LEU A 113 -13.73 -2.39 -0.03
CA LEU A 113 -15.07 -2.59 -0.60
C LEU A 113 -15.76 -1.26 -0.90
N VAL A 114 -15.72 -0.32 0.05
CA VAL A 114 -16.29 1.02 -0.13
C VAL A 114 -15.57 1.76 -1.25
N ALA A 115 -14.23 1.72 -1.28
CA ALA A 115 -13.42 2.34 -2.31
C ALA A 115 -13.78 1.81 -3.70
N TYR A 116 -14.00 0.50 -3.86
CA TYR A 116 -14.41 -0.08 -5.14
C TYR A 116 -15.77 0.45 -5.62
N VAL A 117 -16.76 0.54 -4.73
CA VAL A 117 -18.05 1.15 -5.07
C VAL A 117 -17.86 2.61 -5.47
N VAL A 118 -17.07 3.36 -4.69
CA VAL A 118 -16.78 4.78 -4.97
C VAL A 118 -16.05 4.95 -6.29
N MET A 119 -15.11 4.08 -6.64
CA MET A 119 -14.39 4.10 -7.92
C MET A 119 -15.33 3.88 -9.12
N ILE A 120 -16.30 2.96 -8.99
CA ILE A 120 -17.32 2.73 -10.02
C ILE A 120 -18.18 3.98 -10.19
N LEU A 121 -18.68 4.56 -9.09
CA LEU A 121 -19.48 5.78 -9.13
C LEU A 121 -18.68 6.99 -9.66
N ALA A 122 -17.42 7.10 -9.25
CA ALA A 122 -16.46 8.10 -9.69
C ALA A 122 -16.24 8.03 -11.20
N TRP A 123 -16.17 6.82 -11.77
CA TRP A 123 -16.06 6.62 -13.20
C TRP A 123 -17.27 7.20 -13.94
N PHE A 124 -18.50 6.86 -13.52
CA PHE A 124 -19.71 7.42 -14.13
C PHE A 124 -19.77 8.94 -13.96
N TYR A 125 -19.48 9.44 -12.76
CA TYR A 125 -19.50 10.87 -12.47
C TYR A 125 -18.50 11.64 -13.33
N ALA A 126 -17.28 11.12 -13.49
CA ALA A 126 -16.22 11.76 -14.27
C ALA A 126 -16.54 11.84 -15.76
N LEU A 127 -17.37 10.93 -16.32
CA LEU A 127 -17.81 11.02 -17.72
C LEU A 127 -18.63 12.29 -18.00
N PHE A 128 -19.42 12.75 -17.02
CA PHE A 128 -20.25 13.93 -17.15
C PHE A 128 -19.55 15.20 -16.63
N ALA A 129 -18.87 15.10 -15.49
CA ALA A 129 -18.28 16.26 -14.81
C ALA A 129 -16.83 16.57 -15.23
N GLY A 130 -16.15 15.63 -15.90
CA GLY A 130 -14.72 15.75 -16.26
C GLY A 130 -13.75 15.75 -15.07
N LYS A 131 -14.26 15.70 -13.84
CA LYS A 131 -13.50 15.72 -12.58
C LYS A 131 -14.22 14.91 -11.53
N LEU A 132 -13.49 14.45 -10.52
CA LEU A 132 -14.08 13.83 -9.32
C LEU A 132 -14.73 14.91 -8.44
N ASN A 133 -15.71 14.55 -7.61
CA ASN A 133 -16.14 15.43 -6.54
C ASN A 133 -15.16 15.33 -5.35
N LYS A 134 -15.31 16.23 -4.36
CA LYS A 134 -14.40 16.26 -3.20
C LYS A 134 -14.49 14.98 -2.36
N GLY A 135 -15.70 14.54 -2.01
CA GLY A 135 -15.90 13.37 -1.15
C GLY A 135 -15.33 12.06 -1.72
N MET A 136 -15.49 11.81 -3.03
CA MET A 136 -14.91 10.63 -3.69
C MET A 136 -13.38 10.67 -3.63
N ARG A 137 -12.77 11.83 -3.91
CA ARG A 137 -11.30 11.96 -3.82
C ARG A 137 -10.79 11.75 -2.42
N ASP A 138 -11.42 12.38 -1.44
CA ASP A 138 -10.99 12.33 -0.04
C ASP A 138 -11.07 10.89 0.49
N LEU A 139 -12.14 10.15 0.15
CA LEU A 139 -12.30 8.75 0.52
C LEU A 139 -11.24 7.84 -0.13
N LEU A 140 -10.96 8.03 -1.42
CA LEU A 140 -9.97 7.22 -2.13
C LEU A 140 -8.55 7.52 -1.62
N ALA A 141 -8.23 8.78 -1.34
CA ALA A 141 -6.96 9.16 -0.72
C ALA A 141 -6.82 8.57 0.69
N TYR A 142 -7.90 8.58 1.47
CA TYR A 142 -7.95 7.95 2.79
C TYR A 142 -7.70 6.44 2.71
N TRP A 143 -8.35 5.75 1.76
CA TRP A 143 -8.13 4.32 1.54
C TRP A 143 -6.68 4.01 1.15
N ILE A 144 -6.08 4.75 0.20
CA ILE A 144 -4.67 4.56 -0.20
C ILE A 144 -3.73 4.74 1.01
N ARG A 145 -3.97 5.76 1.83
CA ARG A 145 -3.18 5.99 3.05
C ARG A 145 -3.28 4.81 4.01
N TYR A 146 -4.49 4.38 4.34
CA TYR A 146 -4.70 3.27 5.27
C TYR A 146 -4.13 1.94 4.72
N GLN A 147 -4.25 1.72 3.41
CA GLN A 147 -3.61 0.60 2.70
C GLN A 147 -2.09 0.63 2.87
N SER A 148 -1.45 1.79 2.65
CA SER A 148 0.00 1.96 2.75
C SER A 148 0.50 1.74 4.18
N GLN A 149 -0.19 2.33 5.18
CA GLN A 149 0.14 2.10 6.59
C GLN A 149 0.01 0.62 6.99
N THR A 150 -1.08 -0.04 6.59
CA THR A 150 -1.32 -1.46 6.90
C THR A 150 -0.28 -2.34 6.23
N THR A 151 0.03 -2.08 4.97
CA THR A 151 1.03 -2.84 4.22
C THR A 151 2.42 -2.62 4.83
N GLY A 152 2.82 -1.38 5.12
CA GLY A 152 4.08 -1.08 5.81
C GLY A 152 4.22 -1.77 7.18
N TYR A 153 3.12 -1.89 7.94
CA TYR A 153 3.10 -2.64 9.20
C TYR A 153 3.29 -4.15 8.99
N ILE A 154 2.57 -4.75 8.02
CA ILE A 154 2.69 -6.17 7.65
C ILE A 154 4.12 -6.49 7.19
N LEU A 155 4.68 -5.64 6.35
CA LEU A 155 6.01 -5.82 5.75
C LEU A 155 7.17 -5.51 6.73
N LEU A 156 6.86 -5.19 7.99
CA LEU A 156 7.82 -4.82 9.03
C LEU A 156 8.65 -3.55 8.71
N LEU A 157 8.16 -2.68 7.81
CA LEU A 157 8.81 -1.40 7.48
C LEU A 157 8.68 -0.40 8.63
N THR A 158 7.60 -0.49 9.40
CA THR A 158 7.38 0.37 10.57
C THR A 158 6.85 -0.40 11.78
N GLY A 159 7.20 0.10 12.97
CA GLY A 159 6.60 -0.34 14.24
C GLY A 159 5.26 0.35 14.54
N ARG A 160 4.93 1.45 13.85
CA ARG A 160 3.71 2.26 14.09
C ARG A 160 2.48 1.50 13.61
N TYR A 161 1.51 1.31 14.50
CA TYR A 161 0.24 0.65 14.17
C TYR A 161 -0.60 1.55 13.25
N PRO A 162 -1.32 1.00 12.24
CA PRO A 162 -2.16 1.79 11.35
C PRO A 162 -3.19 2.61 12.12
N SER A 163 -3.29 3.91 11.81
CA SER A 163 -4.15 4.86 12.50
C SER A 163 -5.18 5.48 11.55
N PHE A 164 -6.31 5.86 12.12
CA PHE A 164 -7.34 6.65 11.45
C PHE A 164 -7.02 8.14 11.44
N SER A 165 -6.07 8.58 12.28
CA SER A 165 -5.66 9.98 12.42
C SER A 165 -4.68 10.41 11.34
N ASP A 166 -4.64 11.71 11.08
CA ASP A 166 -3.78 12.39 10.10
C ASP A 166 -2.38 12.73 10.64
N ASP A 167 -2.07 12.33 11.88
CA ASP A 167 -0.79 12.59 12.57
C ASP A 167 0.32 11.59 12.21
#